data_AF-A0A955ZHU4-F1
#
_entry.id   AF-A0A955ZHU4-F1
#
_cell.length_a   1.000
_cell.length_b   1.000
_cell.length_c   1.000
_cell.angle_alpha   90.00
_cell.angle_beta   90.00
_cell.angle_gamma   90.00
#
_symmetry.space_group_name_H-M   'P 1'
#
loop_
_entity.id
_entity.type
_entity.pdbx_description
1 polymer ?
#
loop_
_entity_poly.entity_id
_entity_poly.type
_entity_poly.pdbx_seq_one_letter_code
_entity_poly.pdbx_strand_id
1 'polypeptide(L)'
;MNATRASLFVLGLALGSFTLAGCGDSSSGNPPSDGGVGGSGGGSGGSGGGFGGKLDKLDLLLMVDNSPAMGDKQQLLADAVPSLVQRLVTPRCLNDGDLPTGDSFPCPAGAHPEISPIQDIHIGVVTSSLGGHGGNACENGLEGQNDHAHLLPTVRSAALSSFQNLGFLSWDPEGKGGTAVPNELIGSLAAHVKAVGESGCGYEAPLESWYRFLIDPEPPESIKQSGGLSTSTGVDQTVLAQRAAFLRPDSAVAIVMLTDENDCSIRDDGQAWLVSTFGSDIPRATSQCAVDPDDSCCRSCGQADPAGCPPSKSDPECMKGNYDQATEDTPNLRCWEQKRRFGVDWLYPTQRYVDALTSSSVMSRSDMKVPNPLLASGRSSYQVFLIGIVGVPWQLVSTDESQTDPSVLEYESANQIDWAKITKSGNQPPTDPHMVESPTPRAGLPGPSSLPGADPINGHEWSSTSDLNYACIFPLPAPRDCSGATGVCECKPGQTESPLCQAPDGSYGTTQYFAKAYPSLRQLDVLRQLGDQAVVASVCPKNIDDASSPTFGYRPAVDALVRRLRDVF
;
A
#
# COMPACT_ATOMS: atom_id res chain seq x y z
N MET A 1 -15.37 22.90 53.44
CA MET A 1 -16.37 23.83 53.99
C MET A 1 -17.02 24.57 52.83
N ASN A 2 -18.34 24.49 52.77
CA ASN A 2 -19.21 24.99 51.71
C ASN A 2 -19.07 26.50 51.45
N ALA A 3 -19.15 26.91 50.19
CA ALA A 3 -19.83 28.14 49.81
C ALA A 3 -20.30 28.09 48.35
N THR A 4 -21.62 27.94 48.23
CA THR A 4 -22.51 28.12 47.08
C THR A 4 -22.39 29.52 46.47
N ARG A 5 -22.58 29.67 45.15
CA ARG A 5 -23.45 30.70 44.55
C ARG A 5 -23.69 30.48 43.04
N ALA A 6 -24.97 30.35 42.71
CA ALA A 6 -25.55 30.41 41.38
C ALA A 6 -26.17 31.81 41.15
N SER A 7 -26.22 32.27 39.89
CA SER A 7 -27.20 33.21 39.28
C SER A 7 -26.77 33.45 37.82
N LEU A 8 -27.54 33.01 36.81
CA LEU A 8 -28.74 33.60 36.19
C LEU A 8 -28.38 34.47 34.96
N PHE A 9 -28.85 34.09 33.76
CA PHE A 9 -29.50 35.01 32.81
C PHE A 9 -30.40 34.22 31.85
N VAL A 10 -31.58 34.79 31.60
CA VAL A 10 -32.77 34.21 30.96
C VAL A 10 -33.22 35.12 29.81
N LEU A 11 -33.73 34.47 28.75
CA LEU A 11 -34.68 34.91 27.71
C LEU A 11 -34.24 35.79 26.52
N GLY A 12 -34.66 35.31 25.33
CA GLY A 12 -34.80 36.09 24.11
C GLY A 12 -35.28 35.26 22.90
N LEU A 13 -36.44 34.58 23.02
CA LEU A 13 -37.15 33.97 21.89
C LEU A 13 -37.84 35.06 21.06
N ALA A 14 -37.68 35.04 19.74
CA ALA A 14 -38.53 35.78 18.80
C ALA A 14 -39.18 34.81 17.81
N LEU A 15 -40.50 34.69 17.92
CA LEU A 15 -41.38 34.00 16.99
C LEU A 15 -41.55 34.82 15.70
N GLY A 16 -41.65 34.11 14.57
CA GLY A 16 -42.21 34.64 13.33
C GLY A 16 -42.89 33.52 12.55
N SER A 17 -44.20 33.35 12.77
CA SER A 17 -45.09 32.54 11.93
C SER A 17 -45.97 33.48 11.12
N PHE A 18 -46.08 33.24 9.81
CA PHE A 18 -47.23 33.63 9.00
C PHE A 18 -47.56 32.49 8.03
N THR A 19 -48.74 31.91 8.23
CA THR A 19 -49.53 31.10 7.29
C THR A 19 -50.29 32.05 6.34
N LEU A 20 -50.96 31.71 5.23
CA LEU A 20 -51.64 30.51 4.73
C LEU A 20 -52.08 30.75 3.24
N ALA A 21 -52.54 29.67 2.57
CA ALA A 21 -53.38 29.55 1.35
C ALA A 21 -52.64 29.36 0.01
N GLY A 22 -52.95 28.39 -0.85
CA GLY A 22 -53.99 27.34 -0.89
C GLY A 22 -54.42 27.03 -2.34
N CYS A 23 -54.73 25.75 -2.62
CA CYS A 23 -55.39 25.14 -3.81
C CYS A 23 -54.54 24.95 -5.08
N GLY A 24 -54.56 23.86 -5.85
CA GLY A 24 -55.30 22.58 -5.94
C GLY A 24 -54.85 21.91 -7.26
N ASP A 25 -54.42 20.64 -7.26
CA ASP A 25 -55.15 19.40 -7.56
C ASP A 25 -55.13 18.93 -9.05
N SER A 26 -54.48 17.78 -9.26
CA SER A 26 -54.77 16.61 -10.11
C SER A 26 -55.10 16.64 -11.63
N SER A 27 -54.32 15.84 -12.36
CA SER A 27 -54.72 14.70 -13.24
C SER A 27 -54.50 14.76 -14.77
N SER A 28 -53.68 13.79 -15.23
CA SER A 28 -53.80 12.87 -16.38
C SER A 28 -54.20 13.33 -17.79
N GLY A 29 -53.34 12.97 -18.78
CA GLY A 29 -53.74 12.72 -20.16
C GLY A 29 -52.55 12.46 -21.11
N ASN A 30 -52.46 11.25 -21.65
CA ASN A 30 -51.67 10.82 -22.83
C ASN A 30 -52.64 10.00 -23.71
N PRO A 31 -52.38 9.67 -25.00
CA PRO A 31 -51.56 10.27 -26.09
C PRO A 31 -52.42 10.38 -27.41
N PRO A 32 -51.89 10.51 -28.67
CA PRO A 32 -51.33 9.37 -29.42
C PRO A 32 -50.22 9.65 -30.49
N SER A 33 -49.53 8.54 -30.89
CA SER A 33 -48.84 8.12 -32.15
C SER A 33 -48.66 9.09 -33.34
N ASP A 34 -47.67 9.01 -34.26
CA ASP A 34 -46.95 7.89 -34.90
C ASP A 34 -45.78 8.52 -35.72
N GLY A 35 -44.56 7.97 -35.80
CA GLY A 35 -44.12 7.13 -36.93
C GLY A 35 -42.91 7.73 -37.69
N GLY A 36 -41.83 6.96 -37.89
CA GLY A 36 -40.73 7.33 -38.81
C GLY A 36 -39.37 6.67 -38.53
N VAL A 37 -39.05 5.61 -39.25
CA VAL A 37 -37.80 4.81 -39.21
C VAL A 37 -36.71 5.40 -40.12
N GLY A 38 -35.44 5.32 -39.70
CA GLY A 38 -34.28 5.10 -40.60
C GLY A 38 -33.08 6.04 -40.45
N GLY A 39 -31.87 5.48 -40.27
CA GLY A 39 -30.63 6.12 -40.73
C GLY A 39 -29.41 6.12 -39.79
N SER A 40 -28.61 5.05 -39.85
CA SER A 40 -27.14 4.97 -39.84
C SER A 40 -26.25 6.16 -39.41
N GLY A 41 -25.30 5.89 -38.51
CA GLY A 41 -23.90 6.33 -38.60
C GLY A 41 -23.52 7.66 -37.93
N GLY A 42 -22.51 7.60 -37.05
CA GLY A 42 -21.77 8.79 -36.61
C GLY A 42 -21.16 8.66 -35.22
N GLY A 43 -19.93 8.15 -35.15
CA GLY A 43 -19.10 8.28 -33.96
C GLY A 43 -18.78 9.76 -33.68
N SER A 44 -18.85 10.13 -32.40
CA SER A 44 -18.27 11.35 -31.86
C SER A 44 -17.81 10.96 -30.45
N GLY A 45 -16.51 10.71 -30.24
CA GLY A 45 -15.52 11.78 -30.28
C GLY A 45 -15.67 12.63 -29.01
N GLY A 46 -15.61 11.98 -27.84
CA GLY A 46 -15.54 12.65 -26.56
C GLY A 46 -14.19 13.33 -26.43
N SER A 47 -14.15 14.62 -26.78
CA SER A 47 -12.99 15.49 -26.65
C SER A 47 -12.55 15.52 -25.19
N GLY A 48 -11.44 14.85 -24.89
CA GLY A 48 -10.68 15.07 -23.68
C GLY A 48 -10.30 16.55 -23.61
N GLY A 49 -10.66 17.21 -22.52
CA GLY A 49 -10.21 18.57 -22.23
C GLY A 49 -8.70 18.55 -22.06
N GLY A 50 -7.98 18.97 -23.10
CA GLY A 50 -6.53 19.15 -23.06
C GLY A 50 -6.17 20.31 -22.12
N PHE A 51 -5.43 20.00 -21.07
CA PHE A 51 -4.58 20.98 -20.41
C PHE A 51 -3.30 21.12 -21.24
N GLY A 52 -3.14 22.26 -21.89
CA GLY A 52 -2.05 22.57 -22.83
C GLY A 52 -0.77 23.09 -22.17
N GLY A 53 -0.31 22.45 -21.08
CA GLY A 53 0.99 22.71 -20.48
C GLY A 53 1.70 21.40 -20.21
N LYS A 54 2.92 21.25 -20.72
CA LYS A 54 3.80 20.11 -20.42
C LYS A 54 4.18 20.16 -18.95
N LEU A 55 3.98 19.09 -18.19
CA LEU A 55 4.44 19.04 -16.80
C LEU A 55 5.96 19.13 -16.74
N ASP A 56 6.49 19.80 -15.73
CA ASP A 56 7.92 19.96 -15.48
C ASP A 56 8.33 19.69 -14.01
N LYS A 57 7.34 19.42 -13.15
CA LYS A 57 7.50 19.16 -11.71
C LYS A 57 6.98 17.80 -11.28
N LEU A 58 7.69 17.15 -10.37
CA LEU A 58 7.33 15.85 -9.79
C LEU A 58 7.44 15.86 -8.26
N ASP A 59 6.36 15.49 -7.56
CA ASP A 59 6.40 15.13 -6.14
C ASP A 59 6.43 13.60 -6.02
N LEU A 60 7.55 13.04 -5.59
CA LEU A 60 7.77 11.61 -5.43
C LEU A 60 7.72 11.24 -3.94
N LEU A 61 6.75 10.43 -3.53
CA LEU A 61 6.69 9.86 -2.19
C LEU A 61 7.08 8.39 -2.22
N LEU A 62 8.07 8.00 -1.42
CA LEU A 62 8.37 6.60 -1.16
C LEU A 62 7.73 6.21 0.17
N MET A 63 6.79 5.27 0.13
CA MET A 63 6.33 4.56 1.33
C MET A 63 7.12 3.25 1.37
N VAL A 64 7.98 3.13 2.38
CA VAL A 64 8.89 2.00 2.51
C VAL A 64 8.57 1.27 3.81
N ASP A 65 8.21 0.02 3.69
CA ASP A 65 7.95 -0.85 4.82
C ASP A 65 9.20 -1.00 5.69
N ASN A 66 9.02 -0.81 6.99
CA ASN A 66 10.06 -0.94 8.00
C ASN A 66 9.86 -2.15 8.91
N SER A 67 9.03 -3.10 8.53
CA SER A 67 8.88 -4.39 9.22
C SER A 67 10.17 -5.22 9.23
N PRO A 68 10.28 -6.20 10.15
CA PRO A 68 11.35 -7.18 10.11
C PRO A 68 11.44 -7.88 8.74
N ALA A 69 12.67 -8.23 8.32
CA ALA A 69 13.00 -8.85 7.03
C ALA A 69 12.97 -7.91 5.81
N MET A 70 12.68 -6.61 5.99
CA MET A 70 12.74 -5.63 4.90
C MET A 70 14.16 -5.18 4.53
N GLY A 71 15.18 -5.44 5.36
CA GLY A 71 16.55 -4.94 5.15
C GLY A 71 17.12 -5.23 3.76
N ASP A 72 16.97 -6.46 3.25
CA ASP A 72 17.47 -6.84 1.92
C ASP A 72 16.72 -6.11 0.79
N LYS A 73 15.42 -5.90 0.94
CA LYS A 73 14.58 -5.22 -0.04
C LYS A 73 14.88 -3.72 -0.06
N GLN A 74 15.07 -3.11 1.11
CA GLN A 74 15.49 -1.72 1.23
C GLN A 74 16.86 -1.50 0.58
N GLN A 75 17.79 -2.44 0.76
CA GLN A 75 19.10 -2.39 0.10
C GLN A 75 18.96 -2.48 -1.43
N LEU A 76 18.14 -3.38 -1.97
CA LEU A 76 17.86 -3.46 -3.41
C LEU A 76 17.21 -2.19 -3.97
N LEU A 77 16.32 -1.54 -3.22
CA LEU A 77 15.76 -0.24 -3.59
C LEU A 77 16.84 0.84 -3.59
N ALA A 78 17.71 0.88 -2.57
CA ALA A 78 18.83 1.82 -2.52
C ALA A 78 19.81 1.63 -3.69
N ASP A 79 20.00 0.39 -4.17
CA ASP A 79 20.82 0.10 -5.36
C ASP A 79 20.15 0.50 -6.68
N ALA A 80 18.82 0.63 -6.69
CA ALA A 80 18.04 1.14 -7.81
C ALA A 80 17.92 2.68 -7.82
N VAL A 81 18.14 3.37 -6.68
CA VAL A 81 18.08 4.84 -6.56
C VAL A 81 18.93 5.58 -7.59
N PRO A 82 20.19 5.19 -7.88
CA PRO A 82 20.96 5.83 -8.94
C PRO A 82 20.25 5.80 -10.30
N SER A 83 19.72 4.64 -10.70
CA SER A 83 18.95 4.52 -11.96
C SER A 83 17.67 5.35 -11.92
N LEU A 84 16.95 5.38 -10.80
CA LEU A 84 15.75 6.19 -10.64
C LEU A 84 16.04 7.67 -10.84
N VAL A 85 16.96 8.24 -10.06
CA VAL A 85 17.26 9.67 -10.10
C VAL A 85 17.85 10.05 -11.46
N GLN A 86 18.85 9.30 -11.95
CA GLN A 86 19.49 9.61 -13.23
C GLN A 86 18.50 9.59 -14.38
N ARG A 87 17.56 8.64 -14.43
CA ARG A 87 16.60 8.57 -15.53
C ARG A 87 15.53 9.65 -15.48
N LEU A 88 15.29 10.25 -14.31
CA LEU A 88 14.38 11.41 -14.18
C LEU A 88 15.07 12.73 -14.55
N VAL A 89 16.33 12.94 -14.13
CA VAL A 89 17.02 14.24 -14.28
C VAL A 89 17.99 14.31 -15.47
N THR A 90 18.54 13.18 -15.89
CA THR A 90 19.45 13.00 -17.04
C THR A 90 19.03 11.74 -17.84
N PRO A 91 17.81 11.74 -18.42
CA PRO A 91 17.20 10.57 -19.07
C PRO A 91 18.07 9.94 -20.15
N ARG A 92 17.88 8.64 -20.41
CA ARG A 92 18.52 7.95 -21.54
C ARG A 92 18.15 8.62 -22.85
N CYS A 93 19.06 8.63 -23.80
CA CYS A 93 18.77 9.04 -25.17
C CYS A 93 18.31 7.84 -25.99
N LEU A 94 17.23 8.04 -26.73
CA LEU A 94 16.66 7.10 -27.68
C LEU A 94 16.88 7.61 -29.11
N ASN A 95 17.05 6.70 -30.05
CA ASN A 95 17.03 7.03 -31.48
C ASN A 95 15.60 7.12 -32.02
N ASP A 96 15.44 7.45 -33.31
CA ASP A 96 14.13 7.53 -33.98
C ASP A 96 13.29 6.24 -33.92
N GLY A 97 13.89 5.09 -33.58
CA GLY A 97 13.21 3.81 -33.37
C GLY A 97 12.91 3.48 -31.91
N ASP A 98 13.02 4.47 -31.00
CA ASP A 98 12.86 4.35 -29.55
C ASP A 98 13.83 3.36 -28.87
N LEU A 99 14.97 3.09 -29.50
CA LEU A 99 16.02 2.25 -28.93
C LEU A 99 17.09 3.09 -28.22
N PRO A 100 17.58 2.67 -27.04
CA PRO A 100 18.66 3.37 -26.33
C PRO A 100 19.92 3.52 -27.19
N THR A 101 20.51 4.72 -27.22
CA THR A 101 21.77 5.00 -27.94
C THR A 101 23.02 4.66 -27.12
N GLY A 102 22.86 4.56 -25.80
CA GLY A 102 23.97 4.47 -24.83
C GLY A 102 24.37 5.83 -24.24
N ASP A 103 23.81 6.94 -24.74
CA ASP A 103 24.01 8.28 -24.19
C ASP A 103 22.90 8.67 -23.21
N SER A 104 23.18 9.70 -22.41
CA SER A 104 22.21 10.36 -21.52
C SER A 104 22.06 11.83 -21.92
N PHE A 105 20.93 12.44 -21.54
CA PHE A 105 20.65 13.83 -21.83
C PHE A 105 21.77 14.77 -21.31
N PRO A 106 22.21 15.79 -22.08
CA PRO A 106 21.72 16.24 -23.39
C PRO A 106 22.00 15.26 -24.55
N CYS A 107 20.97 14.97 -25.34
CA CYS A 107 21.07 13.95 -26.40
C CYS A 107 21.86 14.42 -27.63
N PRO A 108 22.63 13.53 -28.27
CA PRO A 108 23.32 13.84 -29.52
C PRO A 108 22.32 14.10 -30.67
N ALA A 109 22.83 14.68 -31.77
CA ALA A 109 22.00 14.94 -32.94
C ALA A 109 21.40 13.64 -33.51
N GLY A 110 20.08 13.65 -33.75
CA GLY A 110 19.34 12.46 -34.21
C GLY A 110 18.85 11.53 -33.08
N ALA A 111 18.94 11.98 -31.83
CA ALA A 111 18.38 11.30 -30.68
C ALA A 111 17.50 12.24 -29.85
N HIS A 112 16.55 11.67 -29.12
CA HIS A 112 15.65 12.36 -28.19
C HIS A 112 15.68 11.69 -26.81
N PRO A 113 15.43 12.42 -25.71
CA PRO A 113 15.43 11.81 -24.39
C PRO A 113 14.20 10.90 -24.21
N GLU A 114 14.36 9.82 -23.43
CA GLU A 114 13.30 8.84 -23.13
C GLU A 114 12.13 9.44 -22.35
N ILE A 115 12.33 10.58 -21.72
CA ILE A 115 11.33 11.42 -21.05
C ILE A 115 11.92 12.84 -21.02
N SER A 116 11.08 13.86 -20.91
CA SER A 116 11.57 15.21 -20.66
C SER A 116 12.35 15.26 -19.33
N PRO A 117 13.60 15.76 -19.30
CA PRO A 117 14.35 15.88 -18.06
C PRO A 117 13.57 16.73 -17.05
N ILE A 118 13.28 16.15 -15.89
CA ILE A 118 12.49 16.82 -14.85
C ILE A 118 13.42 17.75 -14.09
N GLN A 119 13.06 19.02 -14.03
CA GLN A 119 13.92 20.06 -13.48
C GLN A 119 13.57 20.39 -12.03
N ASP A 120 12.43 19.92 -11.52
CA ASP A 120 12.01 20.32 -10.18
C ASP A 120 11.29 19.16 -9.45
N ILE A 121 12.00 18.47 -8.55
CA ILE A 121 11.53 17.25 -7.88
C ILE A 121 11.57 17.41 -6.37
N HIS A 122 10.44 17.15 -5.69
CA HIS A 122 10.42 16.91 -4.25
C HIS A 122 10.39 15.40 -4.00
N ILE A 123 11.22 14.89 -3.08
CA ILE A 123 11.27 13.47 -2.72
C ILE A 123 11.10 13.29 -1.22
N GLY A 124 9.97 12.70 -0.81
CA GLY A 124 9.65 12.36 0.58
C GLY A 124 9.76 10.85 0.82
N VAL A 125 10.06 10.46 2.06
CA VAL A 125 10.00 9.06 2.50
C VAL A 125 9.15 8.97 3.76
N VAL A 126 8.21 8.04 3.80
CA VAL A 126 7.41 7.65 4.99
C VAL A 126 7.50 6.13 5.18
N THR A 127 7.15 5.64 6.36
CA THR A 127 7.21 4.20 6.69
C THR A 127 5.83 3.58 6.84
N SER A 128 5.74 2.26 6.90
CA SER A 128 4.49 1.53 7.13
C SER A 128 3.96 1.62 8.58
N SER A 129 4.76 2.10 9.53
CA SER A 129 4.42 2.13 10.95
C SER A 129 3.51 3.30 11.37
N LEU A 130 2.26 2.98 11.71
CA LEU A 130 1.28 3.93 12.29
C LEU A 130 0.92 3.63 13.76
N GLY A 131 1.68 2.75 14.41
CA GLY A 131 1.51 2.40 15.82
C GLY A 131 0.42 1.36 16.09
N GLY A 132 0.12 1.15 17.37
CA GLY A 132 -0.80 0.10 17.80
C GLY A 132 -2.30 0.42 17.67
N HIS A 133 -2.72 1.56 17.12
CA HIS A 133 -4.16 1.91 16.97
C HIS A 133 -5.00 1.81 18.27
N GLY A 134 -4.37 2.03 19.43
CA GLY A 134 -4.98 1.89 20.77
C GLY A 134 -4.82 0.50 21.40
N GLY A 135 -4.24 -0.47 20.69
CA GLY A 135 -3.81 -1.76 21.22
C GLY A 135 -2.51 -1.65 22.02
N ASN A 136 -2.00 -2.81 22.47
CA ASN A 136 -0.77 -2.91 23.26
C ASN A 136 0.46 -3.35 22.47
N ALA A 137 0.33 -3.61 21.16
CA ALA A 137 1.46 -3.75 20.26
C ALA A 137 2.04 -2.38 19.86
N CYS A 138 3.25 -2.39 19.34
CA CYS A 138 3.94 -1.23 18.75
C CYS A 138 4.02 -0.05 19.75
N GLU A 139 4.82 -0.28 20.79
CA GLU A 139 4.94 0.64 21.93
C GLU A 139 5.32 2.06 21.50
N ASN A 140 4.59 3.04 22.03
CA ASN A 140 4.87 4.45 21.80
C ASN A 140 6.26 4.82 22.35
N GLY A 141 7.08 5.48 21.52
CA GLY A 141 8.37 6.04 21.92
C GLY A 141 9.59 5.20 21.51
N LEU A 142 9.39 4.03 20.93
CA LEU A 142 10.45 3.31 20.21
C LEU A 142 10.51 3.82 18.76
N GLU A 143 11.72 4.14 18.29
CA GLU A 143 11.93 4.60 16.91
C GLU A 143 11.40 3.59 15.90
N GLY A 144 10.63 4.06 14.92
CA GLY A 144 10.08 3.22 13.86
C GLY A 144 8.82 2.44 14.22
N GLN A 145 8.35 2.42 15.48
CA GLN A 145 7.13 1.70 15.87
C GLN A 145 5.84 2.49 15.62
N ASN A 146 5.92 3.82 15.62
CA ASN A 146 4.82 4.71 15.27
C ASN A 146 5.42 6.01 14.71
N ASP A 147 5.50 6.09 13.39
CA ASP A 147 6.09 7.24 12.70
C ASP A 147 5.03 8.27 12.30
N HIS A 148 3.75 8.04 12.63
CA HIS A 148 2.63 8.97 12.40
C HIS A 148 2.43 9.43 10.93
N ALA A 149 3.03 8.72 9.96
CA ALA A 149 3.19 9.17 8.57
C ALA A 149 3.95 10.50 8.42
N HIS A 150 4.81 10.85 9.39
CA HIS A 150 5.74 11.96 9.27
C HIS A 150 6.87 11.59 8.30
N LEU A 151 7.43 12.58 7.62
CA LEU A 151 8.59 12.38 6.76
C LEU A 151 9.80 11.88 7.55
N LEU A 152 10.53 10.92 6.98
CA LEU A 152 11.56 10.13 7.64
C LEU A 152 12.60 10.95 8.44
N PRO A 153 13.12 12.11 7.97
CA PRO A 153 14.07 12.91 8.74
C PRO A 153 13.56 13.41 10.09
N THR A 154 12.24 13.49 10.30
CA THR A 154 11.67 13.94 11.58
C THR A 154 11.45 12.81 12.58
N VAL A 155 11.56 11.55 12.15
CA VAL A 155 11.27 10.35 12.96
C VAL A 155 12.45 9.37 13.03
N ARG A 156 13.63 9.76 12.54
CA ARG A 156 14.86 8.98 12.68
C ARG A 156 15.90 9.76 13.47
N SER A 157 16.58 9.06 14.36
CA SER A 157 17.72 9.61 15.12
C SER A 157 18.94 9.88 14.25
N ALA A 158 19.10 9.13 13.15
CA ALA A 158 20.12 9.38 12.15
C ALA A 158 19.91 10.76 11.50
N ALA A 159 20.98 11.55 11.40
CA ALA A 159 20.94 12.85 10.74
C ALA A 159 20.77 12.65 9.21
N LEU A 160 19.52 12.73 8.75
CA LEU A 160 19.18 12.68 7.34
C LEU A 160 19.14 14.08 6.74
N SER A 161 19.63 14.21 5.50
CA SER A 161 19.58 15.48 4.76
C SER A 161 18.14 15.89 4.51
N SER A 162 17.82 17.17 4.67
CA SER A 162 16.49 17.68 4.40
C SER A 162 16.54 19.09 3.82
N PHE A 163 15.80 19.31 2.75
CA PHE A 163 15.68 20.63 2.13
C PHE A 163 15.04 21.61 3.13
N GLN A 164 15.83 22.60 3.56
CA GLN A 164 15.43 23.63 4.52
C GLN A 164 14.81 23.06 5.82
N ASN A 165 15.18 21.85 6.22
CA ASN A 165 14.59 21.12 7.35
C ASN A 165 13.06 20.87 7.22
N LEU A 166 12.54 20.76 5.99
CA LEU A 166 11.11 20.53 5.71
C LEU A 166 10.71 19.04 5.65
N GLY A 167 11.66 18.13 5.86
CA GLY A 167 11.46 16.68 5.89
C GLY A 167 11.66 15.94 4.55
N PHE A 168 11.80 16.65 3.43
CA PHE A 168 11.99 16.03 2.10
C PHE A 168 13.28 16.50 1.41
N LEU A 169 13.69 15.82 0.35
CA LEU A 169 14.77 16.20 -0.54
C LEU A 169 14.24 17.03 -1.71
N SER A 170 15.03 17.97 -2.21
CA SER A 170 14.62 18.79 -3.36
C SER A 170 15.71 18.81 -4.44
N TRP A 171 15.31 18.62 -5.69
CA TRP A 171 16.10 18.72 -6.91
C TRP A 171 15.75 20.01 -7.65
N ASP A 172 16.77 20.80 -7.98
CA ASP A 172 16.64 21.94 -8.88
C ASP A 172 18.00 22.22 -9.55
N PRO A 173 18.17 21.98 -10.86
CA PRO A 173 19.43 22.19 -11.56
C PRO A 173 19.83 23.67 -11.65
N GLU A 174 18.91 24.61 -11.42
CA GLU A 174 19.24 26.04 -11.30
C GLU A 174 19.74 26.41 -9.89
N GLY A 175 19.63 25.49 -8.92
CA GLY A 175 20.11 25.66 -7.55
C GLY A 175 19.33 26.68 -6.72
N LYS A 176 18.09 27.02 -7.11
CA LYS A 176 17.25 28.01 -6.40
C LYS A 176 16.37 27.35 -5.33
N GLY A 177 15.97 26.11 -5.54
CA GLY A 177 15.01 25.37 -4.73
C GLY A 177 15.46 23.98 -4.31
N GLY A 178 16.70 23.58 -4.53
CA GLY A 178 17.18 22.22 -4.25
C GLY A 178 18.67 22.03 -4.56
N THR A 179 19.18 20.80 -4.44
CA THR A 179 20.52 20.48 -4.95
C THR A 179 20.51 20.50 -6.47
N ALA A 180 21.58 21.06 -7.06
CA ALA A 180 21.85 21.02 -8.50
C ALA A 180 22.82 19.88 -8.88
N VAL A 181 23.22 19.04 -7.92
CA VAL A 181 24.21 17.97 -8.11
C VAL A 181 23.50 16.60 -8.03
N PRO A 182 23.30 15.89 -9.16
CA PRO A 182 22.57 14.62 -9.17
C PRO A 182 23.12 13.58 -8.19
N ASN A 183 24.45 13.50 -8.05
CA ASN A 183 25.09 12.55 -7.12
C ASN A 183 24.82 12.86 -5.65
N GLU A 184 24.61 14.13 -5.27
CA GLU A 184 24.19 14.48 -3.92
C GLU A 184 22.76 14.01 -3.64
N LEU A 185 21.86 14.19 -4.62
CA LEU A 185 20.48 13.71 -4.52
C LEU A 185 20.41 12.17 -4.42
N ILE A 186 21.19 11.48 -5.26
CA ILE A 186 21.31 10.01 -5.24
C ILE A 186 21.80 9.53 -3.87
N GLY A 187 22.90 10.09 -3.37
CA GLY A 187 23.46 9.71 -2.08
C GLY A 187 22.49 9.98 -0.93
N SER A 188 21.80 11.12 -0.97
CA SER A 188 20.80 11.51 0.03
C SER A 188 19.60 10.58 0.03
N LEU A 189 19.02 10.28 -1.14
CA LEU A 189 17.86 9.39 -1.23
C LEU A 189 18.21 7.95 -0.85
N ALA A 190 19.37 7.44 -1.27
CA ALA A 190 19.83 6.13 -0.85
C ALA A 190 20.04 6.05 0.68
N ALA A 191 20.52 7.12 1.32
CA ALA A 191 20.62 7.20 2.77
C ALA A 191 19.24 7.21 3.46
N HIS A 192 18.23 7.87 2.87
CA HIS A 192 16.86 7.82 3.40
C HIS A 192 16.29 6.40 3.34
N VAL A 193 16.37 5.75 2.17
CA VAL A 193 15.87 4.38 1.99
C VAL A 193 16.50 3.42 3.01
N LYS A 194 17.82 3.52 3.24
CA LYS A 194 18.52 2.67 4.23
C LYS A 194 18.19 3.01 5.68
N ALA A 195 17.84 4.26 5.97
CA ALA A 195 17.48 4.70 7.32
C ALA A 195 16.04 4.38 7.71
N VAL A 196 15.23 3.84 6.78
CA VAL A 196 13.89 3.32 7.09
C VAL A 196 13.96 2.28 8.21
N GLY A 197 14.92 1.35 8.12
CA GLY A 197 15.18 0.31 9.12
C GLY A 197 14.17 -0.84 9.06
N GLU A 198 14.39 -1.88 9.87
CA GLU A 198 13.56 -3.11 9.89
C GLU A 198 13.03 -3.44 11.30
N SER A 199 13.01 -2.44 12.18
CA SER A 199 12.55 -2.54 13.57
C SER A 199 11.15 -1.94 13.77
N GLY A 200 10.38 -1.88 12.69
CA GLY A 200 9.06 -1.26 12.64
C GLY A 200 7.99 -2.04 13.39
N CYS A 201 6.78 -1.51 13.32
CA CYS A 201 5.59 -2.15 13.85
C CYS A 201 5.24 -3.36 12.98
N GLY A 202 5.02 -4.52 13.61
CA GLY A 202 4.56 -5.75 12.92
C GLY A 202 3.10 -5.71 12.48
N TYR A 203 2.57 -4.52 12.22
CA TYR A 203 1.23 -4.24 11.70
C TYR A 203 1.40 -3.14 10.65
N GLU A 204 1.91 -3.55 9.51
CA GLU A 204 2.39 -2.69 8.44
C GLU A 204 1.18 -2.06 7.75
N ALA A 205 1.09 -0.73 7.71
CA ALA A 205 -0.01 -0.01 7.09
C ALA A 205 0.45 0.76 5.84
N PRO A 206 0.97 0.07 4.79
CA PRO A 206 1.48 0.73 3.61
C PRO A 206 0.44 1.62 2.93
N LEU A 207 -0.82 1.20 2.83
CA LEU A 207 -1.89 1.98 2.21
C LEU A 207 -2.30 3.20 3.04
N GLU A 208 -2.53 3.02 4.35
CA GLU A 208 -2.92 4.15 5.20
C GLU A 208 -1.77 5.14 5.40
N SER A 209 -0.51 4.71 5.37
CA SER A 209 0.63 5.62 5.60
C SER A 209 0.74 6.70 4.53
N TRP A 210 0.79 6.34 3.23
CA TRP A 210 0.81 7.36 2.18
C TRP A 210 -0.51 8.14 2.12
N TYR A 211 -1.65 7.51 2.43
CA TYR A 211 -2.93 8.19 2.50
C TYR A 211 -2.92 9.28 3.59
N ARG A 212 -2.44 8.95 4.79
CA ARG A 212 -2.38 9.84 5.95
C ARG A 212 -1.49 11.03 5.68
N PHE A 213 -0.35 10.81 5.02
CA PHE A 213 0.55 11.90 4.62
C PHE A 213 -0.05 12.78 3.53
N LEU A 214 -0.52 12.20 2.41
CA LEU A 214 -0.88 12.95 1.20
C LEU A 214 -2.30 13.49 1.19
N ILE A 215 -3.26 12.81 1.82
CA ILE A 215 -4.69 13.02 1.56
C ILE A 215 -5.52 13.26 2.83
N ASP A 216 -5.21 12.61 3.95
CA ASP A 216 -6.06 12.71 5.15
C ASP A 216 -6.23 14.18 5.58
N PRO A 217 -7.45 14.74 5.59
CA PRO A 217 -7.68 16.12 6.00
C PRO A 217 -7.53 16.30 7.52
N GLU A 218 -7.69 15.25 8.32
CA GLU A 218 -7.69 15.28 9.79
C GLU A 218 -6.81 14.14 10.37
N PRO A 219 -5.52 14.04 9.99
CA PRO A 219 -4.63 12.98 10.45
C PRO A 219 -4.59 12.96 11.99
N PRO A 220 -4.84 11.82 12.65
CA PRO A 220 -4.88 11.78 14.11
C PRO A 220 -3.53 12.10 14.75
N GLU A 221 -3.52 13.00 15.73
CA GLU A 221 -2.35 13.29 16.58
C GLU A 221 -2.09 12.12 17.53
N SER A 222 -3.14 11.52 18.11
CA SER A 222 -3.01 10.29 18.89
C SER A 222 -4.27 9.43 18.82
N ILE A 223 -4.08 8.12 18.95
CA ILE A 223 -5.15 7.12 18.99
C ILE A 223 -5.07 6.45 20.35
N LYS A 224 -6.18 6.45 21.10
CA LYS A 224 -6.22 5.90 22.47
C LYS A 224 -7.45 5.04 22.65
N GLN A 225 -7.29 3.97 23.41
CA GLN A 225 -8.41 3.14 23.85
C GLN A 225 -9.03 3.74 25.12
N SER A 226 -10.34 3.92 25.12
CA SER A 226 -11.13 4.31 26.29
C SER A 226 -12.49 3.62 26.26
N GLY A 227 -12.90 3.02 27.37
CA GLY A 227 -14.19 2.31 27.45
C GLY A 227 -14.32 1.12 26.50
N GLY A 228 -13.19 0.49 26.13
CA GLY A 228 -13.16 -0.64 25.20
C GLY A 228 -13.23 -0.26 23.72
N LEU A 229 -13.16 1.04 23.40
CA LEU A 229 -13.15 1.55 22.02
C LEU A 229 -11.91 2.41 21.79
N SER A 230 -11.29 2.26 20.63
CA SER A 230 -10.29 3.21 20.14
C SER A 230 -10.97 4.46 19.62
N THR A 231 -10.34 5.59 19.92
CA THR A 231 -10.76 6.90 19.44
C THR A 231 -9.53 7.70 19.05
N SER A 232 -9.57 8.21 17.82
CA SER A 232 -8.65 9.24 17.35
C SER A 232 -8.90 10.59 18.03
N THR A 233 -7.83 11.26 18.45
CA THR A 233 -7.88 12.56 19.11
C THR A 233 -6.86 13.52 18.51
N GLY A 234 -7.19 14.82 18.53
CA GLY A 234 -6.35 15.86 17.95
C GLY A 234 -6.25 15.80 16.42
N VAL A 235 -5.50 16.72 15.85
CA VAL A 235 -5.12 16.73 14.42
C VAL A 235 -3.63 16.98 14.36
N ASP A 236 -2.90 16.06 13.73
CA ASP A 236 -1.46 16.10 13.58
C ASP A 236 -1.06 17.27 12.67
N GLN A 237 -0.68 18.38 13.29
CA GLN A 237 -0.26 19.58 12.56
C GLN A 237 1.08 19.39 11.84
N THR A 238 1.91 18.43 12.26
CA THR A 238 3.20 18.15 11.61
C THR A 238 2.96 17.56 10.23
N VAL A 239 2.08 16.56 10.12
CA VAL A 239 1.69 15.98 8.82
C VAL A 239 1.10 17.06 7.91
N LEU A 240 0.19 17.88 8.44
CA LEU A 240 -0.43 18.96 7.64
C LEU A 240 0.60 19.97 7.12
N ALA A 241 1.56 20.37 7.96
CA ALA A 241 2.61 21.32 7.60
C ALA A 241 3.60 20.71 6.59
N GLN A 242 4.05 19.46 6.80
CA GLN A 242 4.94 18.76 5.89
C GLN A 242 4.26 18.55 4.52
N ARG A 243 3.00 18.12 4.49
CA ARG A 243 2.24 17.97 3.25
C ARG A 243 2.14 19.29 2.48
N ALA A 244 1.81 20.39 3.18
CA ALA A 244 1.66 21.70 2.55
C ALA A 244 2.99 22.22 1.96
N ALA A 245 4.13 21.88 2.56
CA ALA A 245 5.45 22.21 2.04
C ALA A 245 5.89 21.29 0.89
N PHE A 246 5.50 20.00 0.94
CA PHE A 246 5.88 18.98 -0.02
C PHE A 246 5.07 19.05 -1.32
N LEU A 247 3.73 19.14 -1.25
CA LEU A 247 2.87 19.06 -2.44
C LEU A 247 2.76 20.40 -3.17
N ARG A 248 3.03 20.37 -4.48
CA ARG A 248 2.92 21.54 -5.35
C ARG A 248 1.72 21.43 -6.30
N PRO A 249 0.83 22.41 -6.37
CA PRO A 249 -0.38 22.36 -7.20
C PRO A 249 -0.20 21.93 -8.67
N ASP A 250 0.96 22.24 -9.26
CA ASP A 250 1.30 22.03 -10.67
C ASP A 250 2.25 20.86 -10.92
N SER A 251 2.49 20.00 -9.93
CA SER A 251 3.30 18.78 -10.07
C SER A 251 2.47 17.54 -10.44
N ALA A 252 3.11 16.63 -11.17
CA ALA A 252 2.74 15.22 -11.11
C ALA A 252 3.07 14.66 -9.73
N VAL A 253 2.33 13.64 -9.28
CA VAL A 253 2.62 12.91 -8.04
C VAL A 253 2.84 11.44 -8.35
N ALA A 254 3.96 10.89 -7.90
CA ALA A 254 4.23 9.47 -7.95
C ALA A 254 4.40 8.92 -6.53
N ILE A 255 3.69 7.84 -6.22
CA ILE A 255 3.76 7.15 -4.94
C ILE A 255 4.39 5.79 -5.19
N VAL A 256 5.55 5.50 -4.60
CA VAL A 256 6.23 4.20 -4.70
C VAL A 256 6.09 3.49 -3.37
N MET A 257 5.37 2.36 -3.37
CA MET A 257 5.25 1.47 -2.24
C MET A 257 6.25 0.34 -2.34
N LEU A 258 7.02 0.10 -1.28
CA LEU A 258 7.87 -1.09 -1.13
C LEU A 258 7.46 -1.85 0.12
N THR A 259 6.97 -3.08 -0.02
CA THR A 259 6.58 -3.95 1.11
C THR A 259 6.62 -5.42 0.69
N ASP A 260 7.05 -6.29 1.60
CA ASP A 260 6.97 -7.75 1.44
C ASP A 260 5.86 -8.37 2.30
N GLU A 261 5.01 -7.53 2.88
CA GLU A 261 3.90 -7.86 3.78
C GLU A 261 2.54 -7.63 3.11
N ASN A 262 1.50 -8.15 3.77
CA ASN A 262 0.12 -7.80 3.43
C ASN A 262 -0.29 -6.51 4.16
N ASP A 263 -1.13 -5.68 3.54
CA ASP A 263 -1.53 -4.42 4.18
C ASP A 263 -2.38 -4.66 5.42
N CYS A 264 -1.95 -4.07 6.54
CA CYS A 264 -2.64 -4.00 7.81
C CYS A 264 -3.02 -2.57 8.18
N SER A 265 -3.65 -1.84 7.26
CA SER A 265 -4.23 -0.52 7.52
C SER A 265 -5.43 -0.58 8.47
N ILE A 266 -5.14 -0.80 9.77
CA ILE A 266 -6.12 -0.89 10.86
C ILE A 266 -6.86 0.43 11.01
N ARG A 267 -8.16 0.37 11.25
CA ARG A 267 -8.98 1.54 11.53
C ARG A 267 -8.63 2.16 12.89
N ASP A 268 -8.74 3.48 12.98
CA ASP A 268 -8.41 4.21 14.21
C ASP A 268 -9.58 4.33 15.21
N ASP A 269 -10.63 3.53 15.04
CA ASP A 269 -11.90 3.65 15.75
C ASP A 269 -12.49 2.31 16.22
N GLY A 270 -13.43 2.40 17.15
CA GLY A 270 -14.24 1.25 17.57
C GLY A 270 -13.39 0.14 18.19
N GLN A 271 -13.62 -1.11 17.79
CA GLN A 271 -12.91 -2.28 18.34
C GLN A 271 -11.65 -2.67 17.54
N ALA A 272 -11.21 -1.84 16.59
CA ALA A 272 -10.11 -2.18 15.70
C ALA A 272 -8.76 -2.40 16.42
N TRP A 273 -8.59 -1.83 17.62
CA TRP A 273 -7.43 -2.10 18.51
C TRP A 273 -7.25 -3.57 18.87
N LEU A 274 -8.28 -4.41 18.74
CA LEU A 274 -8.17 -5.85 18.98
C LEU A 274 -7.18 -6.51 18.02
N VAL A 275 -7.04 -5.99 16.79
CA VAL A 275 -6.09 -6.50 15.79
C VAL A 275 -4.68 -6.46 16.36
N SER A 276 -4.29 -5.33 16.95
CA SER A 276 -2.96 -5.03 17.48
C SER A 276 -2.81 -5.31 18.98
N THR A 277 -3.62 -6.22 19.56
CA THR A 277 -3.57 -6.51 21.00
C THR A 277 -3.21 -7.95 21.35
N PHE A 278 -2.04 -8.12 21.97
CA PHE A 278 -1.65 -9.37 22.61
C PHE A 278 -2.52 -9.66 23.85
N GLY A 279 -2.94 -10.91 24.02
CA GLY A 279 -3.71 -11.38 25.19
C GLY A 279 -5.23 -11.11 25.16
N SER A 280 -5.79 -10.53 24.08
CA SER A 280 -7.25 -10.39 23.89
C SER A 280 -7.89 -11.51 23.04
N ASP A 281 -8.71 -12.36 23.63
CA ASP A 281 -9.42 -13.40 22.88
C ASP A 281 -10.43 -12.80 21.89
N ILE A 282 -10.24 -13.06 20.60
CA ILE A 282 -11.14 -12.58 19.54
C ILE A 282 -12.24 -13.61 19.30
N PRO A 283 -13.53 -13.22 19.33
CA PRO A 283 -14.61 -14.14 18.98
C PRO A 283 -14.50 -14.63 17.54
N ARG A 284 -14.85 -15.89 17.30
CA ARG A 284 -14.99 -16.45 15.96
C ARG A 284 -16.08 -15.74 15.16
N ALA A 285 -16.05 -15.94 13.86
CA ALA A 285 -17.15 -15.64 12.97
C ALA A 285 -18.22 -16.74 12.98
N THR A 286 -19.43 -16.42 12.55
CA THR A 286 -20.47 -17.42 12.29
C THR A 286 -20.09 -18.34 11.12
N SER A 287 -20.70 -19.52 11.05
CA SER A 287 -20.41 -20.52 10.00
C SER A 287 -20.68 -20.00 8.59
N GLN A 288 -21.56 -19.00 8.43
CA GLN A 288 -21.84 -18.36 7.14
C GLN A 288 -20.61 -17.64 6.60
N CYS A 289 -19.82 -16.98 7.45
CA CYS A 289 -18.60 -16.28 7.03
C CYS A 289 -17.58 -17.22 6.37
N ALA A 290 -17.49 -18.47 6.85
CA ALA A 290 -16.58 -19.47 6.29
C ALA A 290 -16.96 -19.88 4.86
N VAL A 291 -18.22 -19.73 4.46
CA VAL A 291 -18.69 -19.97 3.10
C VAL A 291 -18.60 -18.68 2.28
N ASP A 292 -19.22 -17.62 2.77
CA ASP A 292 -19.39 -16.34 2.09
C ASP A 292 -19.27 -15.20 3.12
N PRO A 293 -18.14 -14.47 3.15
CA PRO A 293 -17.95 -13.34 4.07
C PRO A 293 -18.86 -12.12 3.75
N ASP A 294 -19.50 -12.08 2.59
CA ASP A 294 -20.50 -11.07 2.22
C ASP A 294 -21.93 -11.49 2.58
N ASP A 295 -22.13 -12.71 3.10
CA ASP A 295 -23.45 -13.16 3.55
C ASP A 295 -24.02 -12.20 4.61
N SER A 296 -25.29 -11.83 4.48
CA SER A 296 -25.98 -10.97 5.45
C SER A 296 -25.97 -11.49 6.90
N CYS A 297 -25.78 -12.80 7.09
CA CYS A 297 -25.63 -13.48 8.36
C CYS A 297 -24.17 -13.73 8.76
N CYS A 298 -23.20 -13.33 7.94
CA CYS A 298 -21.79 -13.33 8.31
C CYS A 298 -21.49 -12.21 9.32
N ARG A 299 -21.19 -12.60 10.56
CA ARG A 299 -20.94 -11.69 11.68
C ARG A 299 -20.05 -12.33 12.74
N SER A 300 -19.59 -11.52 13.69
CA SER A 300 -18.88 -12.04 14.85
C SER A 300 -19.85 -12.78 15.78
N CYS A 301 -19.41 -13.89 16.35
CA CYS A 301 -20.12 -14.62 17.40
C CYS A 301 -20.27 -13.80 18.70
N GLY A 302 -19.49 -12.73 18.86
CA GLY A 302 -19.65 -11.77 19.95
C GLY A 302 -20.75 -10.73 19.73
N GLN A 303 -21.34 -10.65 18.53
CA GLN A 303 -22.41 -9.71 18.21
C GLN A 303 -23.81 -10.30 18.46
N ALA A 304 -24.79 -9.43 18.66
CA ALA A 304 -26.18 -9.84 18.81
C ALA A 304 -26.71 -10.54 17.55
N ASP A 305 -27.63 -11.49 17.74
CA ASP A 305 -28.26 -12.23 16.64
C ASP A 305 -29.21 -11.30 15.84
N PRO A 306 -28.95 -11.04 14.55
CA PRO A 306 -29.86 -10.24 13.72
C PRO A 306 -31.09 -11.07 13.31
N ALA A 307 -32.19 -10.37 13.02
CA ALA A 307 -33.42 -11.03 12.56
C ALA A 307 -33.20 -11.77 11.24
N GLY A 308 -33.70 -13.00 11.15
CA GLY A 308 -33.58 -13.83 9.94
C GLY A 308 -32.31 -14.67 9.85
N CYS A 309 -31.36 -14.52 10.78
CA CYS A 309 -30.13 -15.30 10.82
C CYS A 309 -30.15 -16.40 11.88
N PRO A 310 -29.38 -17.49 11.70
CA PRO A 310 -29.22 -18.52 12.72
C PRO A 310 -28.71 -17.94 14.05
N PRO A 311 -29.26 -18.39 15.20
CA PRO A 311 -28.78 -17.95 16.51
C PRO A 311 -27.33 -18.39 16.76
N SER A 312 -26.51 -17.50 17.33
CA SER A 312 -25.09 -17.81 17.63
C SER A 312 -24.95 -19.04 18.52
N LYS A 313 -25.89 -19.25 19.46
CA LYS A 313 -25.88 -20.39 20.39
C LYS A 313 -26.00 -21.75 19.72
N SER A 314 -26.47 -21.80 18.48
CA SER A 314 -26.62 -23.02 17.68
C SER A 314 -25.66 -23.07 16.48
N ASP A 315 -24.86 -22.02 16.26
CA ASP A 315 -23.90 -21.97 15.16
C ASP A 315 -22.66 -22.82 15.50
N PRO A 316 -22.26 -23.77 14.63
CA PRO A 316 -21.11 -24.65 14.86
C PRO A 316 -19.80 -23.94 15.19
N GLU A 317 -19.49 -22.81 14.52
CA GLU A 317 -18.27 -22.06 14.79
C GLU A 317 -18.38 -21.30 16.12
N CYS A 318 -19.52 -20.67 16.40
CA CYS A 318 -19.72 -19.95 17.65
C CYS A 318 -19.69 -20.87 18.89
N MET A 319 -20.11 -22.13 18.77
CA MET A 319 -20.04 -23.10 19.86
C MET A 319 -18.61 -23.49 20.25
N LYS A 320 -17.61 -23.22 19.40
CA LYS A 320 -16.19 -23.43 19.72
C LYS A 320 -15.62 -22.37 20.67
N GLY A 321 -16.35 -21.27 20.88
CA GLY A 321 -15.87 -20.13 21.67
C GLY A 321 -14.96 -19.19 20.88
N ASN A 322 -14.16 -18.40 21.60
CA ASN A 322 -13.17 -17.51 20.98
C ASN A 322 -11.99 -18.32 20.42
N TYR A 323 -11.17 -17.69 19.57
CA TYR A 323 -9.90 -18.29 19.15
C TYR A 323 -8.92 -18.39 20.32
N ASP A 324 -8.18 -19.51 20.41
CA ASP A 324 -6.99 -19.58 21.24
C ASP A 324 -5.83 -18.83 20.55
N GLN A 325 -5.31 -17.79 21.20
CA GLN A 325 -4.23 -16.98 20.65
C GLN A 325 -2.91 -17.72 20.45
N ALA A 326 -2.65 -18.76 21.24
CA ALA A 326 -1.39 -19.49 21.19
C ALA A 326 -1.35 -20.48 20.02
N THR A 327 -2.52 -20.93 19.55
CA THR A 327 -2.61 -22.06 18.61
C THR A 327 -3.47 -21.80 17.38
N GLU A 328 -4.37 -20.81 17.41
CA GLU A 328 -5.35 -20.58 16.33
C GLU A 328 -5.39 -19.14 15.80
N ASP A 329 -5.15 -18.14 16.65
CA ASP A 329 -5.12 -16.71 16.28
C ASP A 329 -3.89 -16.01 16.83
N THR A 330 -2.72 -16.39 16.30
CA THR A 330 -1.50 -15.64 16.57
C THR A 330 -1.65 -14.21 16.02
N PRO A 331 -1.23 -13.17 16.78
CA PRO A 331 -1.46 -11.78 16.38
C PRO A 331 -0.94 -11.40 14.99
N ASN A 332 0.16 -11.99 14.54
CA ASN A 332 0.76 -11.77 13.22
C ASN A 332 -0.16 -12.14 12.03
N LEU A 333 -1.12 -13.04 12.24
CA LEU A 333 -2.08 -13.43 11.20
C LEU A 333 -3.32 -12.53 11.16
N ARG A 334 -3.49 -11.57 12.07
CA ARG A 334 -4.77 -10.87 12.25
C ARG A 334 -5.15 -9.93 11.12
N CYS A 335 -4.21 -9.57 10.25
CA CYS A 335 -4.48 -8.71 9.10
C CYS A 335 -5.01 -9.50 7.88
N TRP A 336 -5.12 -10.82 8.00
CA TRP A 336 -5.57 -11.72 6.95
C TRP A 336 -7.01 -12.22 7.19
N GLU A 337 -7.84 -12.20 6.13
CA GLU A 337 -9.20 -12.77 6.07
C GLU A 337 -10.10 -12.41 7.28
N GLN A 338 -10.00 -11.17 7.78
CA GLN A 338 -10.68 -10.75 9.02
C GLN A 338 -12.18 -11.00 9.01
N LYS A 339 -12.87 -10.66 7.92
CA LYS A 339 -14.31 -10.88 7.82
C LYS A 339 -14.67 -12.37 7.89
N ARG A 340 -13.91 -13.24 7.22
CA ARG A 340 -14.11 -14.70 7.26
C ARG A 340 -13.80 -15.29 8.63
N ARG A 341 -12.76 -14.79 9.31
CA ARG A 341 -12.26 -15.34 10.59
C ARG A 341 -12.99 -14.81 11.80
N PHE A 342 -13.26 -13.50 11.85
CA PHE A 342 -13.79 -12.76 12.99
C PHE A 342 -15.21 -12.23 12.76
N GLY A 343 -15.70 -12.26 11.51
CA GLY A 343 -17.02 -11.75 11.16
C GLY A 343 -17.11 -10.22 11.10
N VAL A 344 -15.97 -9.54 11.28
CA VAL A 344 -15.80 -8.09 11.23
C VAL A 344 -14.52 -7.80 10.46
N ASP A 345 -14.53 -6.74 9.66
CA ASP A 345 -13.32 -6.17 9.07
C ASP A 345 -12.98 -4.89 9.84
N TRP A 346 -11.81 -4.89 10.48
CA TRP A 346 -11.26 -3.79 11.24
C TRP A 346 -10.20 -3.00 10.46
N LEU A 347 -9.98 -3.33 9.18
CA LEU A 347 -9.11 -2.59 8.29
C LEU A 347 -9.94 -1.54 7.53
N TYR A 348 -9.30 -0.46 7.08
CA TYR A 348 -9.96 0.47 6.17
C TYR A 348 -10.24 -0.24 4.83
N PRO A 349 -11.41 -0.01 4.20
CA PRO A 349 -11.73 -0.65 2.93
C PRO A 349 -10.77 -0.16 1.82
N THR A 350 -10.37 -1.04 0.90
CA THR A 350 -9.44 -0.69 -0.20
C THR A 350 -9.97 0.43 -1.08
N GLN A 351 -11.30 0.51 -1.25
CA GLN A 351 -11.97 1.59 -1.99
C GLN A 351 -11.61 2.99 -1.47
N ARG A 352 -11.32 3.15 -0.16
CA ARG A 352 -10.86 4.42 0.42
C ARG A 352 -9.65 4.98 -0.33
N TYR A 353 -8.70 4.10 -0.65
CA TYR A 353 -7.43 4.45 -1.30
C TYR A 353 -7.61 4.73 -2.79
N VAL A 354 -8.53 4.01 -3.45
CA VAL A 354 -8.91 4.29 -4.84
C VAL A 354 -9.59 5.66 -4.93
N ASP A 355 -10.56 5.94 -4.06
CA ASP A 355 -11.26 7.21 -4.00
C ASP A 355 -10.28 8.36 -3.69
N ALA A 356 -9.31 8.13 -2.81
CA ALA A 356 -8.28 9.11 -2.45
C ALA A 356 -7.42 9.58 -3.63
N LEU A 357 -7.23 8.75 -4.66
CA LEU A 357 -6.39 9.06 -5.81
C LEU A 357 -7.20 9.47 -7.06
N THR A 358 -8.53 9.29 -7.04
CA THR A 358 -9.40 9.48 -8.21
C THR A 358 -10.53 10.50 -7.99
N SER A 359 -10.99 10.68 -6.75
CA SER A 359 -12.11 11.55 -6.42
C SER A 359 -11.65 12.92 -5.94
N SER A 360 -12.29 13.99 -6.44
CA SER A 360 -11.99 15.39 -6.06
C SER A 360 -12.35 15.76 -4.61
N SER A 361 -12.93 14.81 -3.87
CA SER A 361 -13.34 14.96 -2.47
C SER A 361 -13.12 13.67 -1.70
N VAL A 362 -12.79 13.78 -0.43
CA VAL A 362 -12.65 12.66 0.51
C VAL A 362 -13.53 12.89 1.74
N MET A 363 -13.77 11.83 2.51
CA MET A 363 -14.43 11.94 3.81
C MET A 363 -13.39 12.28 4.87
N SER A 364 -13.62 13.35 5.63
CA SER A 364 -12.84 13.63 6.83
C SER A 364 -13.20 12.67 7.94
N ARG A 365 -12.33 12.56 8.95
CA ARG A 365 -12.59 11.76 10.15
C ARG A 365 -13.87 12.17 10.89
N SER A 366 -14.28 13.43 10.75
CA SER A 366 -15.53 13.96 11.30
C SER A 366 -16.76 13.68 10.42
N ASP A 367 -16.68 12.70 9.51
CA ASP A 367 -17.71 12.30 8.55
C ASP A 367 -18.20 13.43 7.62
N MET A 368 -17.32 14.40 7.35
CA MET A 368 -17.60 15.51 6.45
C MET A 368 -16.94 15.30 5.10
N LYS A 369 -17.71 15.44 4.02
CA LYS A 369 -17.16 15.45 2.65
C LYS A 369 -16.39 16.75 2.41
N VAL A 370 -15.07 16.66 2.24
CA VAL A 370 -14.17 17.81 2.06
C VAL A 370 -13.40 17.70 0.73
N PRO A 371 -12.88 18.81 0.18
CA PRO A 371 -12.00 18.75 -0.99
C PRO A 371 -10.80 17.83 -0.74
N ASN A 372 -10.46 16.99 -1.70
CA ASN A 372 -9.29 16.11 -1.62
C ASN A 372 -8.02 16.96 -1.70
N PRO A 373 -7.16 17.02 -0.66
CA PRO A 373 -5.95 17.84 -0.69
C PRO A 373 -5.02 17.55 -1.87
N LEU A 374 -4.99 16.31 -2.33
CA LEU A 374 -4.17 15.89 -3.48
C LEU A 374 -4.70 16.43 -4.82
N LEU A 375 -6.01 16.63 -4.96
CA LEU A 375 -6.62 17.05 -6.24
C LEU A 375 -7.22 18.47 -6.20
N ALA A 376 -7.35 19.07 -5.02
CA ALA A 376 -8.08 20.32 -4.80
C ALA A 376 -7.49 21.54 -5.53
N SER A 377 -6.21 21.51 -5.89
CA SER A 377 -5.55 22.61 -6.60
C SER A 377 -5.62 22.51 -8.13
N GLY A 378 -6.50 21.66 -8.66
CA GLY A 378 -6.68 21.48 -10.11
C GLY A 378 -5.81 20.38 -10.72
N ARG A 379 -5.06 19.64 -9.90
CA ARG A 379 -4.33 18.43 -10.30
C ARG A 379 -5.33 17.38 -10.80
N SER A 380 -5.09 16.86 -12.00
CA SER A 380 -5.87 15.77 -12.56
C SER A 380 -5.46 14.43 -11.92
N SER A 381 -6.40 13.51 -11.74
CA SER A 381 -6.06 12.15 -11.31
C SER A 381 -5.10 11.45 -12.27
N TYR A 382 -5.14 11.77 -13.58
CA TYR A 382 -4.18 11.26 -14.57
C TYR A 382 -2.72 11.69 -14.33
N GLN A 383 -2.49 12.66 -13.44
CA GLN A 383 -1.15 13.12 -13.03
C GLN A 383 -0.70 12.47 -11.71
N VAL A 384 -1.47 11.51 -11.18
CA VAL A 384 -1.22 10.80 -9.93
C VAL A 384 -1.01 9.32 -10.22
N PHE A 385 0.15 8.80 -9.85
CA PHE A 385 0.56 7.42 -10.12
C PHE A 385 0.83 6.67 -8.82
N LEU A 386 0.42 5.40 -8.78
CA LEU A 386 0.73 4.50 -7.68
C LEU A 386 1.54 3.31 -8.20
N ILE A 387 2.73 3.11 -7.65
CA ILE A 387 3.63 2.02 -8.01
C ILE A 387 3.72 1.10 -6.80
N GLY A 388 3.36 -0.16 -6.97
CA GLY A 388 3.54 -1.19 -5.96
C GLY A 388 4.71 -2.09 -6.32
N ILE A 389 5.79 -2.03 -5.54
CA ILE A 389 6.82 -3.08 -5.46
C ILE A 389 6.43 -3.95 -4.27
N VAL A 390 5.55 -4.91 -4.54
CA VAL A 390 4.80 -5.66 -3.51
C VAL A 390 4.97 -7.17 -3.66
N GLY A 391 4.48 -7.92 -2.69
CA GLY A 391 4.47 -9.38 -2.69
C GLY A 391 3.59 -9.96 -3.79
N VAL A 392 4.21 -10.21 -4.94
CA VAL A 392 3.67 -10.92 -6.10
C VAL A 392 4.85 -11.55 -6.87
N PRO A 393 4.80 -12.80 -7.33
CA PRO A 393 5.83 -13.36 -8.20
C PRO A 393 6.00 -12.51 -9.48
N TRP A 394 7.23 -12.17 -9.85
CA TRP A 394 7.47 -11.40 -11.09
C TRP A 394 6.94 -12.14 -12.33
N GLN A 395 6.90 -13.47 -12.29
CA GLN A 395 6.35 -14.33 -13.33
C GLN A 395 4.86 -14.07 -13.60
N LEU A 396 4.10 -13.54 -12.63
CA LEU A 396 2.66 -13.31 -12.77
C LEU A 396 2.31 -11.90 -13.27
N VAL A 397 3.31 -11.01 -13.40
CA VAL A 397 3.11 -9.59 -13.75
C VAL A 397 4.09 -9.11 -14.82
N SER A 398 4.73 -10.02 -15.55
CA SER A 398 5.73 -9.70 -16.56
C SER A 398 5.43 -10.33 -17.91
N THR A 399 5.96 -9.72 -18.95
CA THR A 399 5.73 -10.11 -20.35
C THR A 399 6.25 -11.52 -20.66
N ASP A 400 5.73 -12.15 -21.71
CA ASP A 400 6.19 -13.48 -22.18
C ASP A 400 7.71 -13.54 -22.47
N GLU A 401 8.28 -12.46 -23.01
CA GLU A 401 9.74 -12.35 -23.24
C GLU A 401 10.50 -12.43 -21.91
N SER A 402 9.99 -11.75 -20.88
CA SER A 402 10.56 -11.80 -19.52
C SER A 402 10.53 -13.20 -18.92
N GLN A 403 9.65 -14.09 -19.36
CA GLN A 403 9.62 -15.48 -18.87
C GLN A 403 10.76 -16.33 -19.45
N THR A 404 11.27 -15.97 -20.63
CA THR A 404 12.16 -16.82 -21.43
C THR A 404 13.57 -16.27 -21.58
N ASP A 405 13.74 -14.94 -21.60
CA ASP A 405 15.04 -14.29 -21.67
C ASP A 405 15.53 -13.88 -20.27
N PRO A 406 16.63 -14.43 -19.75
CA PRO A 406 17.15 -14.08 -18.42
C PRO A 406 17.64 -12.62 -18.32
N SER A 407 17.92 -11.96 -19.45
CA SER A 407 18.41 -10.58 -19.53
C SER A 407 17.30 -9.52 -19.63
N VAL A 408 16.04 -9.95 -19.74
CA VAL A 408 14.87 -9.06 -19.83
C VAL A 408 13.96 -9.25 -18.63
N LEU A 409 13.52 -8.14 -18.04
CA LEU A 409 12.37 -8.13 -17.15
C LEU A 409 11.58 -6.85 -17.41
N GLU A 410 10.44 -7.03 -18.06
CA GLU A 410 9.47 -6.00 -18.36
C GLU A 410 8.15 -6.35 -17.68
N TYR A 411 7.69 -5.46 -16.81
CA TYR A 411 6.38 -5.57 -16.19
C TYR A 411 5.28 -5.15 -17.16
N GLU A 412 4.19 -5.91 -17.12
CA GLU A 412 2.95 -5.67 -17.87
C GLU A 412 2.25 -4.41 -17.36
N SER A 413 1.52 -3.71 -18.24
CA SER A 413 0.62 -2.65 -17.80
C SER A 413 -0.61 -3.25 -17.10
N ALA A 414 -1.29 -2.45 -16.28
CA ALA A 414 -2.43 -2.91 -15.49
C ALA A 414 -3.56 -3.57 -16.33
N ASN A 415 -3.73 -3.19 -17.59
CA ASN A 415 -4.71 -3.78 -18.51
C ASN A 415 -4.28 -5.11 -19.15
N GLN A 416 -3.00 -5.48 -19.06
CA GLN A 416 -2.43 -6.72 -19.58
C GLN A 416 -2.36 -7.82 -18.50
N ILE A 417 -2.23 -7.42 -17.23
CA ILE A 417 -2.15 -8.33 -16.09
C ILE A 417 -3.41 -9.20 -15.98
N ASP A 418 -3.21 -10.51 -15.84
CA ASP A 418 -4.27 -11.45 -15.49
C ASP A 418 -4.60 -11.36 -13.99
N TRP A 419 -5.44 -10.39 -13.63
CA TRP A 419 -5.81 -10.12 -12.24
C TRP A 419 -6.45 -11.29 -11.51
N ALA A 420 -7.08 -12.23 -12.22
CA ALA A 420 -7.67 -13.41 -11.59
C ALA A 420 -6.61 -14.34 -10.98
N LYS A 421 -5.35 -14.26 -11.42
CA LYS A 421 -4.23 -15.01 -10.82
C LYS A 421 -3.73 -14.41 -9.53
N ILE A 422 -3.82 -13.09 -9.37
CA ILE A 422 -3.10 -12.36 -8.31
C ILE A 422 -4.00 -11.56 -7.35
N THR A 423 -5.31 -11.53 -7.57
CA THR A 423 -6.29 -10.85 -6.69
C THR A 423 -7.53 -11.71 -6.48
N LYS A 424 -8.32 -11.39 -5.45
CA LYS A 424 -9.61 -12.02 -5.20
C LYS A 424 -10.65 -11.56 -6.20
N SER A 425 -11.58 -12.44 -6.56
CA SER A 425 -12.75 -12.10 -7.37
C SER A 425 -14.02 -12.34 -6.54
N GLY A 426 -14.52 -11.26 -5.91
CA GLY A 426 -15.47 -11.39 -4.80
C GLY A 426 -14.87 -12.27 -3.71
N ASN A 427 -15.57 -13.37 -3.38
CA ASN A 427 -15.15 -14.32 -2.34
C ASN A 427 -14.25 -15.46 -2.83
N GLN A 428 -13.92 -15.48 -4.12
CA GLN A 428 -13.02 -16.48 -4.66
C GLN A 428 -11.57 -16.04 -4.45
N PRO A 429 -10.70 -16.93 -3.93
CA PRO A 429 -9.28 -16.65 -3.82
C PRO A 429 -8.66 -16.48 -5.22
N PRO A 430 -7.44 -15.92 -5.31
CA PRO A 430 -6.69 -15.89 -6.55
C PRO A 430 -6.52 -17.30 -7.14
N THR A 431 -6.51 -17.40 -8.46
CA THR A 431 -6.42 -18.69 -9.17
C THR A 431 -5.00 -19.27 -9.19
N ASP A 432 -3.96 -18.44 -9.03
CA ASP A 432 -2.60 -18.94 -8.82
C ASP A 432 -2.41 -19.28 -7.33
N PRO A 433 -2.01 -20.52 -7.00
CA PRO A 433 -1.88 -20.94 -5.61
C PRO A 433 -0.84 -20.14 -4.83
N HIS A 434 0.19 -19.56 -5.48
CA HIS A 434 1.19 -18.73 -4.80
C HIS A 434 0.58 -17.45 -4.22
N MET A 435 -0.54 -16.99 -4.78
CA MET A 435 -1.20 -15.76 -4.34
C MET A 435 -2.33 -16.02 -3.35
N VAL A 436 -2.65 -17.27 -3.04
CA VAL A 436 -3.61 -17.60 -1.99
C VAL A 436 -2.94 -17.36 -0.63
N GLU A 437 -3.51 -16.46 0.17
CA GLU A 437 -3.08 -16.22 1.54
C GLU A 437 -3.50 -17.42 2.43
N SER A 438 -2.53 -18.15 2.99
CA SER A 438 -2.80 -19.31 3.84
C SER A 438 -1.65 -19.60 4.80
N PRO A 439 -1.90 -19.83 6.10
CA PRO A 439 -0.87 -20.32 7.03
C PRO A 439 -0.57 -21.82 6.86
N THR A 440 -1.45 -22.55 6.18
CA THR A 440 -1.26 -23.98 5.86
C THR A 440 -0.82 -24.19 4.41
N PRO A 441 -0.10 -25.29 4.11
CA PRO A 441 0.32 -25.62 2.76
C PRO A 441 -0.82 -25.63 1.74
N ARG A 442 -0.62 -24.93 0.64
CA ARG A 442 -1.61 -24.73 -0.42
C ARG A 442 -1.61 -25.89 -1.40
N ALA A 443 -2.80 -26.28 -1.85
CA ALA A 443 -2.95 -27.35 -2.82
C ALA A 443 -2.33 -26.95 -4.17
N GLY A 444 -1.66 -27.91 -4.81
CA GLY A 444 -1.01 -27.70 -6.12
C GLY A 444 0.44 -27.24 -6.06
N LEU A 445 0.99 -26.98 -4.87
CA LEU A 445 2.40 -26.61 -4.66
C LEU A 445 3.17 -27.74 -3.95
N PRO A 446 4.51 -27.81 -4.12
CA PRO A 446 5.35 -28.77 -3.39
C PRO A 446 5.22 -28.59 -1.88
N GLY A 447 5.03 -29.69 -1.15
CA GLY A 447 4.77 -29.64 0.29
C GLY A 447 6.03 -29.45 1.16
N PRO A 448 5.85 -29.35 2.49
CA PRO A 448 6.93 -29.03 3.46
C PRO A 448 8.14 -29.97 3.53
N SER A 449 8.01 -31.18 3.00
CA SER A 449 9.09 -32.19 2.96
C SER A 449 9.84 -32.24 1.63
N SER A 450 9.57 -31.27 0.74
CA SER A 450 10.20 -31.22 -0.58
C SER A 450 11.68 -30.85 -0.50
N LEU A 451 12.40 -31.19 -1.55
CA LEU A 451 13.81 -30.80 -1.70
C LEU A 451 13.93 -29.29 -1.95
N PRO A 452 15.12 -28.70 -1.70
CA PRO A 452 15.37 -27.29 -2.01
C PRO A 452 15.04 -26.97 -3.48
N GLY A 453 14.31 -25.87 -3.69
CA GLY A 453 13.94 -25.41 -5.03
C GLY A 453 12.96 -26.31 -5.78
N ALA A 454 12.14 -27.09 -5.06
CA ALA A 454 11.09 -27.91 -5.68
C ALA A 454 10.09 -27.09 -6.49
N ASP A 455 9.87 -25.83 -6.09
CA ASP A 455 9.19 -24.79 -6.86
C ASP A 455 10.14 -23.59 -7.08
N PRO A 456 10.26 -23.05 -8.30
CA PRO A 456 11.17 -21.94 -8.60
C PRO A 456 10.68 -20.56 -8.12
N ILE A 457 9.43 -20.44 -7.65
CA ILE A 457 8.82 -19.19 -7.19
C ILE A 457 8.95 -19.07 -5.68
N ASN A 458 8.51 -20.08 -4.92
CA ASN A 458 8.48 -20.04 -3.46
C ASN A 458 9.33 -21.12 -2.77
N GLY A 459 10.04 -21.95 -3.53
CA GLY A 459 10.87 -23.03 -3.02
C GLY A 459 10.05 -24.28 -2.69
N HIS A 460 9.17 -24.18 -1.70
CA HIS A 460 8.12 -25.12 -1.35
C HIS A 460 7.23 -24.54 -0.23
N GLU A 461 6.06 -25.12 -0.01
CA GLU A 461 5.18 -24.76 1.10
C GLU A 461 5.79 -25.14 2.45
N TRP A 462 5.36 -24.49 3.52
CA TRP A 462 5.76 -24.80 4.88
C TRP A 462 4.54 -24.78 5.82
N SER A 463 4.64 -25.48 6.95
CA SER A 463 3.59 -25.45 7.97
C SER A 463 3.94 -24.40 9.03
N SER A 464 3.19 -23.30 9.05
CA SER A 464 3.34 -22.26 10.08
C SER A 464 2.05 -22.12 10.89
N THR A 465 2.20 -21.88 12.19
CA THR A 465 1.09 -21.48 13.06
C THR A 465 1.01 -19.96 13.22
N SER A 466 1.99 -19.20 12.73
CA SER A 466 2.12 -17.76 12.94
C SER A 466 2.24 -16.91 11.68
N ASP A 467 2.47 -17.51 10.53
CA ASP A 467 2.82 -16.80 9.30
C ASP A 467 2.10 -17.41 8.10
N LEU A 468 1.93 -16.61 7.05
CA LEU A 468 1.41 -17.10 5.78
C LEU A 468 2.48 -17.87 5.00
N ASN A 469 2.06 -18.68 4.04
CA ASN A 469 2.96 -19.22 3.03
C ASN A 469 3.43 -18.10 2.08
N TYR A 470 4.67 -18.20 1.62
CA TYR A 470 5.29 -17.15 0.80
C TYR A 470 4.67 -17.12 -0.61
N ALA A 471 4.42 -15.92 -1.11
CA ALA A 471 4.08 -15.72 -2.52
C ALA A 471 5.30 -16.01 -3.39
N CYS A 472 6.47 -15.54 -2.97
CA CYS A 472 7.73 -15.76 -3.65
C CYS A 472 8.91 -15.64 -2.69
N ILE A 473 10.04 -16.20 -3.09
CA ILE A 473 11.33 -16.06 -2.41
C ILE A 473 12.40 -15.66 -3.43
N PHE A 474 13.52 -15.10 -2.95
CA PHE A 474 14.69 -14.83 -3.77
C PHE A 474 15.97 -15.04 -2.95
N PRO A 475 17.09 -15.45 -3.57
CA PRO A 475 18.30 -15.75 -2.82
C PRO A 475 18.81 -14.51 -2.08
N LEU A 476 19.59 -14.70 -1.01
CA LEU A 476 20.38 -13.62 -0.43
C LEU A 476 21.71 -13.51 -1.18
N PRO A 477 22.30 -12.30 -1.32
CA PRO A 477 23.64 -12.15 -1.92
C PRO A 477 24.71 -13.01 -1.23
N ALA A 478 24.54 -13.25 0.07
CA ALA A 478 25.28 -14.24 0.83
C ALA A 478 24.36 -14.87 1.89
N PRO A 479 24.52 -16.18 2.19
CA PRO A 479 23.79 -16.81 3.30
C PRO A 479 24.07 -16.08 4.62
N ARG A 480 23.01 -15.82 5.39
CA ARG A 480 23.08 -15.11 6.67
C ARG A 480 23.09 -16.12 7.82
N ASP A 481 24.07 -15.99 8.71
CA ASP A 481 24.11 -16.78 9.95
C ASP A 481 23.19 -16.17 11.01
N CYS A 482 22.13 -16.89 11.35
CA CYS A 482 21.14 -16.50 12.36
C CYS A 482 21.34 -17.18 13.71
N SER A 483 22.47 -17.88 13.93
CA SER A 483 22.74 -18.58 15.20
C SER A 483 22.82 -17.65 16.42
N GLY A 484 23.18 -16.37 16.22
CA GLY A 484 23.29 -15.36 17.28
C GLY A 484 22.45 -14.10 17.09
N ALA A 485 21.65 -14.03 16.01
CA ALA A 485 20.89 -12.82 15.67
C ALA A 485 19.47 -12.86 16.27
N THR A 486 19.03 -11.75 16.86
CA THR A 486 17.65 -11.56 17.32
C THR A 486 16.95 -10.55 16.42
N GLY A 487 15.74 -10.86 15.93
CA GLY A 487 14.80 -9.91 15.32
C GLY A 487 14.87 -9.76 13.80
N VAL A 488 16.05 -9.80 13.18
CA VAL A 488 16.27 -9.59 11.73
C VAL A 488 16.30 -10.90 10.91
N CYS A 489 16.32 -12.02 11.62
CA CYS A 489 16.61 -13.33 11.05
C CYS A 489 15.37 -14.20 10.98
N GLU A 490 15.11 -14.76 9.80
CA GLU A 490 13.97 -15.63 9.52
C GLU A 490 14.18 -17.08 9.97
N CYS A 491 15.44 -17.48 10.19
CA CYS A 491 15.82 -18.85 10.53
C CYS A 491 16.18 -19.00 12.00
N LYS A 492 15.29 -19.63 12.76
CA LYS A 492 15.40 -19.80 14.21
C LYS A 492 15.90 -21.21 14.58
N PRO A 493 16.60 -21.39 15.73
CA PRO A 493 16.98 -22.70 16.20
C PRO A 493 15.79 -23.65 16.33
N GLY A 494 15.88 -24.84 15.71
CA GLY A 494 14.82 -25.85 15.74
C GLY A 494 13.69 -25.63 14.72
N GLN A 495 13.73 -24.55 13.94
CA GLN A 495 12.83 -24.37 12.81
C GLN A 495 13.14 -25.40 11.73
N THR A 496 12.09 -26.05 11.24
CA THR A 496 12.14 -27.03 10.15
C THR A 496 11.15 -26.59 9.07
N GLU A 497 11.24 -27.18 7.88
CA GLU A 497 10.28 -26.98 6.79
C GLU A 497 10.23 -25.59 6.14
N SER A 498 10.95 -24.57 6.65
CA SER A 498 11.00 -23.27 5.96
C SER A 498 11.94 -23.32 4.76
N PRO A 499 11.49 -22.98 3.54
CA PRO A 499 12.36 -22.92 2.36
C PRO A 499 13.48 -21.88 2.49
N LEU A 500 13.34 -20.89 3.39
CA LEU A 500 14.37 -19.89 3.64
C LEU A 500 15.59 -20.47 4.38
N CYS A 501 15.40 -21.57 5.10
CA CYS A 501 16.34 -22.14 6.06
C CYS A 501 16.84 -23.53 5.65
N GLN A 502 16.51 -23.97 4.43
CA GLN A 502 16.91 -25.25 3.90
C GLN A 502 18.23 -25.11 3.14
N ALA A 503 19.25 -25.82 3.60
CA ALA A 503 20.55 -25.87 2.95
C ALA A 503 20.48 -26.64 1.61
N PRO A 504 21.46 -26.47 0.71
CA PRO A 504 21.49 -27.17 -0.58
C PRO A 504 21.49 -28.71 -0.48
N ASP A 505 21.91 -29.28 0.65
CA ASP A 505 21.87 -30.72 0.92
C ASP A 505 20.52 -31.20 1.49
N GLY A 506 19.55 -30.29 1.64
CA GLY A 506 18.22 -30.53 2.19
C GLY A 506 18.12 -30.44 3.70
N SER A 507 19.23 -30.21 4.42
CA SER A 507 19.21 -30.06 5.88
C SER A 507 18.66 -28.69 6.30
N TYR A 508 18.03 -28.61 7.48
CA TYR A 508 17.56 -27.34 8.06
C TYR A 508 18.49 -26.86 9.16
N GLY A 509 18.63 -25.54 9.29
CA GLY A 509 19.45 -24.92 10.33
C GLY A 509 19.12 -23.45 10.55
N THR A 510 20.03 -22.77 11.24
CA THR A 510 19.94 -21.32 11.51
C THR A 510 20.59 -20.48 10.42
N THR A 511 20.85 -21.03 9.24
CA THR A 511 21.38 -20.26 8.11
C THR A 511 20.22 -19.88 7.21
N GLN A 512 20.05 -18.58 6.98
CA GLN A 512 19.07 -18.07 6.04
C GLN A 512 19.71 -17.94 4.65
N TYR A 513 19.09 -18.55 3.65
CA TYR A 513 19.56 -18.56 2.27
C TYR A 513 18.74 -17.65 1.36
N PHE A 514 17.48 -17.39 1.72
CA PHE A 514 16.53 -16.65 0.91
C PHE A 514 15.83 -15.55 1.72
N ALA A 515 15.43 -14.49 1.04
CA ALA A 515 14.41 -13.54 1.49
C ALA A 515 13.04 -13.93 0.91
N LYS A 516 11.97 -13.44 1.53
CA LYS A 516 10.58 -13.76 1.19
C LYS A 516 9.74 -12.55 0.82
N ALA A 517 8.54 -12.82 0.31
CA ALA A 517 7.38 -11.94 0.38
C ALA A 517 6.09 -12.75 0.57
N TYR A 518 5.13 -12.19 1.30
CA TYR A 518 3.78 -12.74 1.43
C TYR A 518 2.86 -12.22 0.31
N PRO A 519 1.71 -12.86 0.05
CA PRO A 519 0.75 -12.33 -0.93
C PRO A 519 0.20 -10.96 -0.48
N SER A 520 0.48 -9.89 -1.24
CA SER A 520 0.03 -8.51 -0.92
C SER A 520 -1.33 -8.18 -1.56
N LEU A 521 -2.35 -8.99 -1.30
CA LEU A 521 -3.62 -8.96 -2.05
C LEU A 521 -4.37 -7.62 -1.92
N ARG A 522 -4.30 -6.97 -0.76
CA ARG A 522 -5.00 -5.68 -0.54
C ARG A 522 -4.36 -4.54 -1.32
N GLN A 523 -3.03 -4.49 -1.38
CA GLN A 523 -2.30 -3.52 -2.21
C GLN A 523 -2.57 -3.76 -3.70
N LEU A 524 -2.54 -5.03 -4.15
CA LEU A 524 -2.84 -5.41 -5.53
C LEU A 524 -4.27 -5.06 -5.93
N ASP A 525 -5.23 -5.19 -5.01
CA ASP A 525 -6.63 -4.79 -5.25
C ASP A 525 -6.79 -3.28 -5.51
N VAL A 526 -6.04 -2.44 -4.78
CA VAL A 526 -6.00 -0.98 -5.05
C VAL A 526 -5.37 -0.71 -6.42
N LEU A 527 -4.22 -1.33 -6.72
CA LEU A 527 -3.54 -1.17 -8.01
C LEU A 527 -4.43 -1.59 -9.19
N ARG A 528 -5.17 -2.70 -9.04
CA ARG A 528 -6.15 -3.18 -10.02
C ARG A 528 -7.22 -2.15 -10.34
N GLN A 529 -7.80 -1.56 -9.29
CA GLN A 529 -8.90 -0.61 -9.42
C GLN A 529 -8.47 0.74 -10.00
N LEU A 530 -7.20 1.11 -9.84
CA LEU A 530 -6.62 2.32 -10.43
C LEU A 530 -6.34 2.19 -11.93
N GLY A 531 -6.30 0.96 -12.47
CA GLY A 531 -6.04 0.72 -13.89
C GLY A 531 -4.75 1.37 -14.35
N ASP A 532 -4.81 2.19 -15.40
CA ASP A 532 -3.62 2.80 -15.99
C ASP A 532 -2.87 3.73 -15.01
N GLN A 533 -3.48 4.23 -13.93
CA GLN A 533 -2.73 5.01 -12.93
C GLN A 533 -1.72 4.16 -12.13
N ALA A 534 -1.83 2.84 -12.19
CA ALA A 534 -1.00 1.93 -11.42
C ALA A 534 0.16 1.31 -12.23
N VAL A 535 1.26 1.05 -11.53
CA VAL A 535 2.33 0.15 -11.97
C VAL A 535 2.48 -0.96 -10.95
N VAL A 536 2.46 -2.21 -11.40
CA VAL A 536 2.67 -3.38 -10.55
C VAL A 536 4.06 -3.94 -10.81
N ALA A 537 4.82 -4.13 -9.76
CA ALA A 537 6.15 -4.73 -9.78
C ALA A 537 6.29 -5.73 -8.63
N SER A 538 7.15 -6.73 -8.83
CA SER A 538 7.47 -7.70 -7.80
C SER A 538 8.53 -7.18 -6.84
N VAL A 539 8.31 -7.41 -5.55
CA VAL A 539 9.34 -7.28 -4.50
C VAL A 539 10.34 -8.45 -4.52
N CYS A 540 10.03 -9.56 -5.19
CA CYS A 540 10.97 -10.66 -5.41
C CYS A 540 11.69 -10.45 -6.76
N PRO A 541 12.92 -9.92 -6.77
CA PRO A 541 13.62 -9.61 -8.01
C PRO A 541 13.94 -10.89 -8.80
N LYS A 542 13.93 -10.78 -10.12
CA LYS A 542 14.39 -11.84 -11.02
C LYS A 542 15.90 -12.08 -10.95
N ASN A 543 16.68 -11.04 -10.69
CA ASN A 543 18.15 -11.10 -10.70
C ASN A 543 18.73 -10.26 -9.55
N ILE A 544 19.67 -10.85 -8.82
CA ILE A 544 20.45 -10.21 -7.75
C ILE A 544 21.94 -10.48 -7.84
N ASP A 545 22.40 -11.19 -8.87
CA ASP A 545 23.78 -11.68 -8.98
C ASP A 545 24.67 -10.70 -9.74
N ASP A 546 24.10 -9.96 -10.70
CA ASP A 546 24.82 -9.00 -11.53
C ASP A 546 24.30 -7.58 -11.34
N ALA A 547 24.96 -6.81 -10.47
CA ALA A 547 24.65 -5.42 -10.22
C ALA A 547 24.81 -4.50 -11.45
N SER A 548 25.38 -4.96 -12.56
CA SER A 548 25.43 -4.21 -13.82
C SER A 548 24.23 -4.48 -14.74
N SER A 549 23.48 -5.56 -14.49
CA SER A 549 22.35 -5.96 -15.32
C SER A 549 21.18 -4.96 -15.26
N PRO A 550 20.46 -4.72 -16.38
CA PRO A 550 19.21 -3.96 -16.36
C PRO A 550 18.11 -4.65 -15.53
N THR A 551 18.21 -5.97 -15.30
CA THR A 551 17.22 -6.74 -14.51
C THR A 551 17.56 -6.83 -13.03
N PHE A 552 18.65 -6.21 -12.59
CA PHE A 552 19.10 -6.27 -11.20
C PHE A 552 18.13 -5.57 -10.24
N GLY A 553 17.73 -6.28 -9.19
CA GLY A 553 16.91 -5.74 -8.11
C GLY A 553 15.64 -5.09 -8.64
N TYR A 554 15.44 -3.80 -8.30
CA TYR A 554 14.24 -3.05 -8.68
C TYR A 554 14.43 -2.10 -9.87
N ARG A 555 15.51 -2.22 -10.64
CA ARG A 555 15.65 -1.47 -11.90
C ARG A 555 14.49 -1.68 -12.88
N PRO A 556 13.92 -2.89 -13.03
CA PRO A 556 12.72 -3.10 -13.83
C PRO A 556 11.49 -2.29 -13.35
N ALA A 557 11.34 -2.10 -12.04
CA ALA A 557 10.28 -1.27 -11.48
C ALA A 557 10.50 0.22 -11.80
N VAL A 558 11.76 0.68 -11.77
CA VAL A 558 12.15 2.02 -12.24
C VAL A 558 11.89 2.18 -13.73
N ASP A 559 12.18 1.17 -14.55
CA ASP A 559 11.86 1.13 -15.98
C ASP A 559 10.36 1.24 -16.25
N ALA A 560 9.52 0.53 -15.49
CA ALA A 560 8.07 0.65 -15.58
C ALA A 560 7.56 2.05 -15.13
N LEU A 561 8.09 2.61 -14.03
CA LEU A 561 7.76 3.96 -13.56
C LEU A 561 8.08 5.03 -14.60
N VAL A 562 9.32 5.04 -15.14
CA VAL A 562 9.74 6.06 -16.11
C VAL A 562 8.93 5.95 -17.41
N ARG A 563 8.61 4.73 -17.87
CA ARG A 563 7.69 4.54 -19.00
C ARG A 563 6.33 5.16 -18.71
N ARG A 564 5.81 5.01 -17.49
CA ARG A 564 4.52 5.59 -17.14
C ARG A 564 4.55 7.13 -17.04
N LEU A 565 5.62 7.70 -16.51
CA LEU A 565 5.78 9.16 -16.43
C LEU A 565 5.93 9.82 -17.79
N ARG A 566 6.50 9.12 -18.79
CA ARG A 566 6.63 9.60 -20.18
C ARG A 566 5.31 10.02 -20.81
N ASP A 567 4.19 9.44 -20.39
CA ASP A 567 2.88 9.77 -20.95
C ASP A 567 2.40 11.18 -20.56
N VAL A 568 3.04 11.81 -19.56
CA VAL A 568 2.59 13.09 -18.98
C VAL A 568 3.67 14.19 -19.03
N PHE A 569 4.95 13.82 -19.16
CA PHE A 569 6.10 14.71 -19.34
C PHE A 569 6.64 14.62 -20.77
#